data_AF-A0A9P0PMW6-F1
#
_entry.id   AF-A0A9P0PMW6-F1
#
_cell.length_a   1.000
_cell.length_b   1.000
_cell.length_c   1.000
_cell.angle_alpha   90.00
_cell.angle_beta   90.00
_cell.angle_gamma   90.00
#
_symmetry.space_group_name_H-M   'P 1'
#
loop_
_entity.id
_entity.type
_entity.pdbx_description
1 polymer ?
#
loop_
_entity_poly.entity_id
_entity_poly.type
_entity_poly.pdbx_seq_one_letter_code
_entity_poly.pdbx_strand_id
1 'polypeptide(L)' 'MKVPNDFFTFPKIKNRLRGQRFRSPEEAVDAFKNAVLDLPANEWNKYFENWSERMQMCINFRREYFEKQ' A
#
# COMPACT_ATOMS: atom_id res chain seq x y z
N MET A 1 -9.32 6.91 10.07
CA MET A 1 -8.64 6.98 8.76
C MET A 1 -7.39 6.11 8.84
N LYS A 2 -7.32 5.01 8.10
CA LYS A 2 -6.06 4.23 8.00
C LYS A 2 -5.03 5.05 7.23
N VAL A 3 -3.75 4.86 7.53
CA VAL A 3 -2.66 5.56 6.84
C VAL A 3 -2.52 4.99 5.42
N PRO A 4 -2.28 5.82 4.37
CA PRO A 4 -2.19 5.39 2.97
C PRO A 4 -1.37 4.12 2.70
N ASN A 5 -0.25 3.96 3.43
CA ASN A 5 0.62 2.80 3.29
C ASN A 5 -0.04 1.48 3.73
N ASP A 6 -0.96 1.50 4.70
CA ASP A 6 -1.55 0.28 5.27
C ASP A 6 -2.48 -0.44 4.29
N PHE A 7 -3.14 0.30 3.41
CA PHE A 7 -4.13 -0.25 2.49
C PHE A 7 -3.69 -0.28 1.03
N PHE A 8 -2.56 0.35 0.69
CA PHE A 8 -2.04 0.31 -0.68
C PHE A 8 -0.60 -0.21 -0.79
N THR A 9 0.37 0.52 -0.23
CA THR A 9 1.79 0.22 -0.42
C THR A 9 2.14 -1.14 0.18
N PHE A 10 1.75 -1.40 1.43
CA PHE A 10 2.07 -2.66 2.07
C PHE A 10 1.40 -3.86 1.42
N PRO A 11 0.09 -3.87 1.09
CA PRO A 11 -0.51 -5.00 0.37
C PRO A 11 0.20 -5.31 -0.95
N LYS A 12 0.52 -4.30 -1.75
CA LYS A 12 1.14 -4.50 -3.07
C LYS A 12 2.56 -5.05 -2.96
N ILE A 13 3.39 -4.46 -2.11
CA ILE A 13 4.77 -4.94 -1.91
C ILE A 13 4.78 -6.32 -1.25
N LYS A 14 3.93 -6.55 -0.24
CA LYS A 14 3.80 -7.88 0.40
C LYS A 14 3.35 -8.94 -0.60
N ASN A 15 2.45 -8.62 -1.53
CA ASN A 15 2.04 -9.53 -2.60
C ASN A 15 3.20 -9.84 -3.57
N ARG A 16 4.02 -8.84 -3.92
CA ARG A 16 5.20 -9.03 -4.78
C ARG A 16 6.28 -9.89 -4.12
N LEU A 17 6.47 -9.74 -2.81
CA LEU A 17 7.42 -10.52 -2.02
C LEU A 17 6.83 -11.84 -1.50
N ARG A 18 5.57 -12.15 -1.83
CA ARG A 18 4.88 -13.32 -1.32
C ARG A 18 5.59 -14.60 -1.76
N GLY A 19 5.83 -15.49 -0.81
CA GLY A 19 6.48 -16.78 -1.06
C GLY A 19 8.01 -16.73 -1.08
N GLN A 20 8.62 -15.56 -1.02
CA GLN A 20 10.07 -15.44 -0.86
C GLN A 20 10.49 -15.77 0.57
N ARG A 21 11.66 -16.40 0.71
CA ARG A 21 12.30 -16.70 1.98
C ARG A 21 13.59 -15.91 2.06
N PHE A 22 13.72 -15.10 3.11
CA PHE A 22 14.92 -14.32 3.39
C PHE A 22 15.71 -15.00 4.50
N ARG A 23 17.04 -15.00 4.37
CA ARG A 23 17.98 -15.61 5.31
C ARG A 23 18.30 -14.66 6.46
N SER A 24 18.10 -13.35 6.28
CA SER A 24 18.29 -12.36 7.33
C SER A 24 17.27 -11.21 7.25
N PRO A 25 17.10 -10.44 8.33
CA PRO A 25 16.29 -9.22 8.32
C PRO A 25 16.77 -8.18 7.30
N GLU A 26 18.09 -8.04 7.12
CA GLU A 26 18.69 -7.09 6.19
C GLU A 26 18.30 -7.43 4.74
N GLU A 27 18.36 -8.71 4.38
CA GLU A 27 17.94 -9.19 3.06
C GLU A 27 16.44 -8.89 2.81
N ALA A 28 15.60 -9.09 3.82
CA ALA A 28 14.18 -8.77 3.72
C ALA A 28 13.93 -7.26 3.55
N VAL A 29 14.69 -6.42 4.26
CA VAL A 29 14.60 -4.95 4.16
C VAL A 29 15.06 -4.48 2.78
N ASP A 30 16.14 -5.03 2.24
CA ASP A 30 16.64 -4.66 0.92
C ASP A 30 15.72 -5.13 -0.19
N ALA A 31 15.15 -6.34 -0.07
CA ALA A 31 14.11 -6.81 -0.98
C ALA A 31 12.88 -5.89 -0.97
N PHE A 32 12.48 -5.39 0.21
CA PHE A 32 11.39 -4.42 0.34
C PHE A 32 11.73 -3.09 -0.34
N LYS A 33 12.92 -2.52 -0.08
CA LYS A 33 13.36 -1.27 -0.70
C LYS A 33 13.39 -1.38 -2.22
N ASN A 34 13.99 -2.44 -2.74
CA ASN A 34 14.05 -2.69 -4.19
C ASN A 34 12.65 -2.83 -4.79
N ALA A 35 11.76 -3.58 -4.14
CA ALA A 35 10.39 -3.73 -4.61
C ALA A 35 9.60 -2.41 -4.66
N VAL A 36 9.89 -1.47 -3.75
CA VAL A 36 9.31 -0.12 -3.73
C VAL A 36 9.90 0.74 -4.84
N LEU A 37 11.23 0.73 -5.02
CA LEU A 37 11.91 1.53 -6.05
C LEU A 37 11.59 1.08 -7.47
N ASP A 38 11.35 -0.21 -7.66
CA ASP A 38 10.95 -0.80 -8.94
C ASP A 38 9.50 -0.49 -9.34
N LEU A 39 8.69 0.13 -8.45
CA LEU A 39 7.32 0.46 -8.82
C LEU A 39 7.32 1.59 -9.86
N PRO A 40 6.64 1.41 -11.01
CA PRO A 40 6.59 2.43 -12.04
C PRO A 40 5.79 3.65 -11.58
N ALA A 41 6.13 4.83 -12.11
CA ALA A 41 5.51 6.10 -11.71
C ALA A 41 3.97 6.13 -11.84
N ASN A 42 3.43 5.44 -12.85
CA ASN A 42 1.98 5.33 -13.04
C ASN A 42 1.26 4.61 -11.88
N GLU A 43 1.92 3.66 -11.21
CA GLU A 43 1.38 2.98 -10.04
C GLU A 43 1.32 3.91 -8.83
N TRP A 44 2.28 4.82 -8.72
CA TRP A 44 2.24 5.88 -7.70
C TRP A 44 1.12 6.89 -7.99
N ASN A 45 0.89 7.27 -9.24
CA ASN A 45 -0.23 8.15 -9.61
C ASN A 45 -1.57 7.53 -9.23
N LYS A 46 -1.79 6.26 -9.63
CA LYS A 46 -3.00 5.52 -9.27
C LYS A 46 -3.19 5.38 -7.75
N TYR A 47 -2.09 5.24 -7.01
CA TYR A 47 -2.12 5.26 -5.55
C TYR A 47 -2.65 6.58 -4.98
N PHE A 48 -2.17 7.72 -5.48
CA PHE A 48 -2.63 9.04 -5.01
C PHE A 48 -4.09 9.30 -5.39
N GLU A 49 -4.51 8.89 -6.58
CA GLU A 49 -5.91 8.98 -7.02
C GLU A 49 -6.84 8.18 -6.11
N ASN A 50 -6.55 6.89 -5.91
CA ASN A 50 -7.35 6.03 -5.02
C ASN A 50 -7.34 6.54 -3.57
N TRP A 51 -6.24 7.14 -3.11
CA TRP A 51 -6.19 7.75 -1.78
C TRP A 51 -7.15 8.94 -1.68
N SER A 52 -7.16 9.81 -2.68
CA SER A 52 -8.07 10.96 -2.76
C SER A 52 -9.53 10.51 -2.70
N GLU A 53 -9.91 9.48 -3.45
CA GLU A 53 -11.26 8.89 -3.42
C GLU A 53 -11.64 8.37 -2.02
N ARG A 54 -10.72 7.67 -1.36
CA ARG A 54 -10.94 7.18 0.01
C ARG A 54 -11.07 8.31 1.02
N MET A 55 -10.34 9.41 0.86
CA MET A 55 -10.52 10.60 1.69
C MET A 55 -11.93 11.18 1.52
N GLN A 56 -12.42 11.24 0.28
CA GLN A 56 -13.79 11.68 -0.01
C GLN A 56 -14.83 10.74 0.62
N MET A 57 -14.62 9.42 0.56
CA MET A 57 -15.49 8.46 1.24
C MET A 57 -15.49 8.69 2.76
N CYS A 58 -14.33 8.96 3.39
CA CYS A 58 -14.28 9.26 4.82
C CYS A 58 -15.16 10.48 5.19
N ILE A 59 -15.23 11.48 4.32
CA ILE A 59 -16.10 12.65 4.49
C ILE A 59 -17.57 12.24 4.37
N ASN A 60 -17.92 11.52 3.31
CA ASN A 60 -19.29 11.11 3.00
C ASN A 60 -19.88 10.19 4.09
N PHE A 61 -19.07 9.30 4.65
CA PHE A 61 -19.45 8.37 5.71
C PHE A 61 -19.26 8.93 7.12
N ARG A 62 -19.09 10.25 7.28
CA ARG A 62 -18.90 10.91 8.60
C ARG A 62 -17.84 10.22 9.47
N ARG A 63 -16.76 9.74 8.83
CA ARG A 63 -15.62 9.04 9.44
C ARG A 63 -15.92 7.61 9.93
N GLU A 64 -17.08 7.04 9.62
CA GLU A 64 -17.36 5.62 9.85
C GLU A 64 -16.56 4.72 8.89
N TYR A 65 -16.38 3.45 9.30
CA TYR A 65 -15.71 2.45 8.47
C TYR A 65 -16.66 1.96 7.37
N PHE A 66 -16.27 2.14 6.11
CA PHE A 66 -17.03 1.75 4.92
C PHE A 66 -16.52 0.48 4.23
N GLU A 67 -15.50 -0.20 4.78
CA GLU A 67 -14.90 -1.41 4.18
C GLU A 67 -15.74 -2.69 4.39
N LYS A 68 -16.90 -2.60 5.09
CA LYS A 68 -17.76 -3.74 5.47
C LYS A 68 -19.24 -3.57 5.07
N GLN A 69 -19.57 -2.61 4.21
CA GLN A 69 -20.90 -2.50 3.62
C GLN A 69 -21.03 -3.37 2.37
#